data_AF-A0A970CSA3-F1
#
_entry.id   AF-A0A970CSA3-F1
#
_cell.length_a   1.000
_cell.length_b   1.000
_cell.length_c   1.000
_cell.angle_alpha   90.00
_cell.angle_beta   90.00
_cell.angle_gamma   90.00
#
_symmetry.space_group_name_H-M   'P 1'
#
loop_
_entity.id
_entity.type
_entity.pdbx_description
1 polymer ?
#
loop_
_entity_poly.entity_id
_entity_poly.type
_entity_poly.pdbx_seq_one_letter_code
_entity_poly.pdbx_strand_id
1 'polypeptide(L)'
;MSDFLRALLMTTLAGLSTGIGSLLAFFSKRTDKRFLSFSMGFSGGVMIYVSFMELLPSAVNGLDEIYGHTKSLIYSNLAFFGGIALIALIDRLIPEMHNPHESKPMCDVDDIILDKNRLMRTSVMTALGIAIHNFPEGLAAFVSSLYQPELAVSIVIAIALHNIPEGIAISVPFYCATGSRKKAFFLSLASGFAEPLGGVIGYLILAPFLGDTLLGLLFAGVAGIMVYISLDELLPAAKEYGDGHLPIYGVIAGMIMMAVNIMIF
;
A
#
# COMPACT_ATOMS: atom_id res chain seq x y z
N MET A 1 24.03 4.41 -13.88
CA MET A 1 23.41 3.63 -12.79
C MET A 1 23.18 2.23 -13.36
N SER A 2 23.55 1.13 -12.70
CA SER A 2 23.07 -0.19 -13.15
C SER A 2 21.55 -0.26 -13.01
N ASP A 3 20.86 -1.00 -13.88
CA ASP A 3 19.39 -1.11 -13.83
C ASP A 3 18.91 -1.60 -12.45
N PHE A 4 19.65 -2.53 -11.85
CA PHE A 4 19.44 -2.99 -10.47
C PHE A 4 19.52 -1.85 -9.45
N LEU A 5 20.53 -0.97 -9.55
CA LEU A 5 20.67 0.15 -8.63
C LEU A 5 19.55 1.19 -8.84
N ARG A 6 19.08 1.39 -10.08
CA ARG A 6 17.90 2.23 -10.35
C ARG A 6 16.66 1.64 -9.68
N ALA A 7 16.39 0.35 -9.86
CA ALA A 7 15.27 -0.34 -9.25
C ALA A 7 15.33 -0.27 -7.72
N LEU A 8 16.48 -0.56 -7.13
CA LEU A 8 16.67 -0.46 -5.69
C LEU A 8 16.41 0.96 -5.17
N LEU A 9 16.92 1.99 -5.86
CA LEU A 9 16.69 3.38 -5.47
C LEU A 9 15.21 3.75 -5.57
N MET A 10 14.54 3.40 -6.66
CA MET A 10 13.12 3.67 -6.87
C MET A 10 12.24 3.01 -5.81
N THR A 11 12.42 1.71 -5.57
CA THR A 11 11.69 0.98 -4.54
C THR A 11 12.02 1.47 -3.13
N THR A 12 13.27 1.89 -2.87
CA THR A 12 13.63 2.48 -1.56
C THR A 12 12.96 3.84 -1.38
N LEU A 13 12.91 4.68 -2.42
CA LEU A 13 12.25 5.98 -2.35
C LEU A 13 10.74 5.84 -2.09
N ALA A 14 10.11 4.85 -2.71
CA ALA A 14 8.73 4.48 -2.44
C ALA A 14 8.56 4.10 -0.96
N GLY A 15 9.31 3.14 -0.42
CA GLY A 15 9.18 2.72 0.98
C GLY A 15 9.58 3.79 2.01
N LEU A 16 10.48 4.72 1.66
CA LEU A 16 10.82 5.85 2.55
C LEU A 16 9.66 6.83 2.72
N SER A 17 8.70 6.86 1.80
CA SER A 17 7.53 7.75 1.88
C SER A 17 6.60 7.39 3.05
N THR A 18 6.59 6.14 3.52
CA THR A 18 5.95 5.74 4.78
C THR A 18 6.54 6.52 5.96
N GLY A 19 7.87 6.67 6.00
CA GLY A 19 8.56 7.51 6.97
C GLY A 19 8.24 9.01 6.84
N ILE A 20 8.03 9.50 5.60
CA ILE A 20 7.58 10.88 5.36
C ILE A 20 6.18 11.10 5.96
N GLY A 21 5.27 10.15 5.77
CA GLY A 21 3.94 10.16 6.39
C GLY A 21 4.02 10.30 7.92
N SER A 22 4.91 9.53 8.56
CA SER A 22 5.17 9.65 9.99
C SER A 22 5.60 11.05 10.43
N LEU A 23 6.53 11.68 9.68
CA LEU A 23 6.98 13.04 9.97
C LEU A 23 5.83 14.05 9.84
N LEU A 24 5.06 13.96 8.75
CA LEU A 24 3.89 14.81 8.52
C LEU A 24 2.86 14.69 9.64
N ALA A 25 2.65 13.48 10.17
CA ALA A 25 1.76 13.24 11.30
C ALA A 25 2.14 14.04 12.57
N PHE A 26 3.43 14.36 12.76
CA PHE A 26 3.89 15.11 13.92
C PHE A 26 3.95 16.63 13.71
N PHE A 27 3.94 17.10 12.46
CA PHE A 27 3.84 18.52 12.12
C PHE A 27 2.39 18.99 11.94
N SER A 28 1.49 18.10 11.52
CA SER A 28 0.06 18.39 11.49
C SER A 28 -0.47 18.55 12.92
N LYS A 29 -1.40 19.49 13.12
CA LYS A 29 -2.04 19.68 14.43
C LYS A 29 -2.68 18.35 14.83
N ARG A 30 -2.31 17.86 16.02
CA ARG A 30 -2.63 16.54 16.58
C ARG A 30 -4.00 16.02 16.10
N THR A 31 -4.01 14.79 15.60
CA THR A 31 -5.22 13.94 15.57
C THR A 31 -6.44 14.55 14.88
N ASP A 32 -6.25 15.28 13.77
CA ASP A 32 -7.40 15.65 12.94
C ASP A 32 -7.95 14.39 12.26
N LYS A 33 -9.01 13.82 12.85
CA LYS A 33 -9.70 12.64 12.33
C LYS A 33 -10.19 12.87 10.89
N ARG A 34 -10.51 14.12 10.50
CA ARG A 34 -10.90 14.46 9.12
C ARG A 34 -9.72 14.34 8.17
N PHE A 35 -8.54 14.82 8.56
CA PHE A 35 -7.33 14.65 7.76
C PHE A 35 -7.02 13.16 7.58
N LEU A 36 -7.08 12.37 8.65
CA LEU A 36 -6.83 10.93 8.58
C LEU A 36 -7.84 10.22 7.68
N SER A 37 -9.13 10.52 7.85
CA SER A 37 -10.20 10.00 6.99
C SER A 37 -9.98 10.30 5.52
N PHE A 38 -9.69 11.58 5.20
CA PHE A 38 -9.39 11.99 3.83
C PHE A 38 -8.14 11.29 3.30
N SER A 39 -7.05 11.24 4.07
CA SER A 39 -5.79 10.61 3.67
C SER A 39 -5.95 9.11 3.40
N MET A 40 -6.69 8.38 4.24
CA MET A 40 -6.97 6.96 4.02
C MET A 40 -7.84 6.73 2.78
N GLY A 41 -8.87 7.55 2.60
CA GLY A 41 -9.68 7.52 1.38
C GLY A 41 -8.85 7.81 0.13
N PHE A 42 -8.00 8.84 0.18
CA PHE A 42 -7.05 9.18 -0.88
C PHE A 42 -6.13 8.01 -1.22
N SER A 43 -5.56 7.35 -0.21
CA SER A 43 -4.76 6.14 -0.34
C SER A 43 -5.51 5.03 -1.11
N GLY A 44 -6.72 4.69 -0.66
CA GLY A 44 -7.54 3.67 -1.33
C GLY A 44 -7.91 4.05 -2.77
N GLY A 45 -8.15 5.34 -3.03
CA GLY A 45 -8.38 5.86 -4.38
C GLY A 45 -7.17 5.72 -5.30
N VAL A 46 -5.97 6.04 -4.81
CA VAL A 46 -4.70 5.85 -5.54
C VAL A 46 -4.53 4.38 -5.93
N MET A 47 -4.66 3.49 -4.96
CA MET A 47 -4.44 2.06 -5.14
C MET A 47 -5.44 1.40 -6.08
N ILE A 48 -6.73 1.70 -5.92
CA ILE A 48 -7.78 1.21 -6.83
C ILE A 48 -7.52 1.70 -8.25
N TYR A 49 -7.20 2.99 -8.43
CA TYR A 49 -7.02 3.55 -9.76
C TYR A 49 -5.82 2.94 -10.48
N VAL A 50 -4.66 2.85 -9.83
CA VAL A 50 -3.44 2.24 -10.39
C VAL A 50 -3.65 0.78 -10.74
N SER A 51 -4.36 0.04 -9.87
CA SER A 51 -4.66 -1.37 -10.11
C SER A 51 -5.43 -1.57 -11.42
N PHE A 52 -6.47 -0.77 -11.66
CA PHE A 52 -7.33 -0.93 -12.84
C PHE A 52 -6.85 -0.20 -14.09
N MET A 53 -6.13 0.92 -13.94
CA MET A 53 -5.76 1.78 -15.06
C MET A 53 -4.31 1.60 -15.50
N GLU A 54 -3.47 0.96 -14.69
CA GLU A 54 -2.04 0.80 -14.98
C GLU A 54 -1.60 -0.66 -14.87
N LEU A 55 -1.70 -1.28 -13.70
CA LEU A 55 -1.17 -2.63 -13.47
C LEU A 55 -1.91 -3.71 -14.26
N LEU A 56 -3.25 -3.76 -14.18
CA LEU A 56 -4.03 -4.77 -14.89
C LEU A 56 -3.95 -4.61 -16.42
N PRO A 57 -4.03 -3.40 -17.01
CA PRO A 57 -3.76 -3.20 -18.43
C PRO A 57 -2.35 -3.60 -18.84
N SER A 58 -1.32 -3.24 -18.04
CA SER A 58 0.07 -3.62 -18.32
C SER A 58 0.26 -5.15 -18.29
N ALA A 59 -0.42 -5.84 -17.38
CA ALA A 59 -0.45 -7.29 -17.33
C ALA A 59 -1.07 -7.90 -18.60
N VAL A 60 -2.22 -7.39 -19.04
CA VAL A 60 -2.88 -7.86 -20.28
C VAL A 60 -2.00 -7.61 -21.49
N ASN A 61 -1.47 -6.39 -21.65
CA ASN A 61 -0.61 -6.03 -22.77
C ASN A 61 0.65 -6.91 -22.83
N GLY A 62 1.29 -7.17 -21.69
CA GLY A 62 2.47 -8.05 -21.63
C GLY A 62 2.17 -9.51 -21.98
N LEU A 63 0.93 -9.97 -21.78
CA LEU A 63 0.51 -11.33 -22.15
C LEU A 63 -0.04 -11.43 -23.58
N ASP A 64 -0.53 -10.32 -24.16
CA ASP A 64 -1.16 -10.26 -25.48
C ASP A 64 -0.24 -10.72 -26.60
N GLU A 65 1.03 -10.36 -26.53
CA GLU A 65 2.04 -10.76 -27.52
C GLU A 65 2.29 -12.27 -27.53
N ILE A 66 2.01 -12.97 -26.43
CA ILE A 66 2.34 -14.38 -26.22
C ILE A 66 1.12 -15.29 -26.45
N TYR A 67 -0.02 -14.91 -25.88
CA TYR A 67 -1.19 -15.77 -25.81
C TYR A 67 -2.37 -15.28 -26.67
N GLY A 68 -2.31 -14.04 -27.15
CA GLY A 68 -3.42 -13.35 -27.81
C GLY A 68 -4.49 -12.84 -26.86
N HIS A 69 -5.18 -11.79 -27.29
CA HIS A 69 -6.04 -10.95 -26.45
C HIS A 69 -7.00 -11.69 -25.51
N THR A 70 -7.77 -12.66 -26.02
CA THR A 70 -8.75 -13.38 -25.21
C THR A 70 -8.10 -14.18 -24.09
N LYS A 71 -6.96 -14.83 -24.34
CA LYS A 71 -6.28 -15.65 -23.32
C LYS A 71 -5.59 -14.79 -22.28
N SER A 72 -4.97 -13.69 -22.69
CA SER A 72 -4.37 -12.73 -21.77
C SER A 72 -5.38 -12.16 -20.79
N LEU A 73 -6.56 -11.77 -21.27
CA LEU A 73 -7.65 -11.32 -20.40
C LEU A 73 -8.01 -12.39 -19.36
N ILE A 74 -8.10 -13.66 -19.77
CA ILE A 74 -8.40 -14.76 -18.85
C ILE A 74 -7.27 -14.92 -17.82
N TYR A 75 -6.01 -14.99 -18.25
CA TYR A 75 -4.87 -15.20 -17.37
C TYR A 75 -4.66 -14.03 -16.40
N SER A 76 -4.76 -12.78 -16.87
CA SER A 76 -4.70 -11.60 -16.01
C SER A 76 -5.83 -11.57 -14.99
N ASN A 77 -7.08 -11.87 -15.39
CA ASN A 77 -8.18 -11.90 -14.41
C ASN A 77 -8.04 -13.05 -13.39
N LEU A 78 -7.59 -14.22 -13.82
CA LEU A 78 -7.30 -15.33 -12.90
C LEU A 78 -6.21 -14.96 -11.90
N ALA A 79 -5.14 -14.29 -12.36
CA ALA A 79 -4.08 -13.81 -11.49
C ALA A 79 -4.57 -12.70 -10.54
N PHE A 80 -5.38 -11.76 -11.02
CA PHE A 80 -5.99 -10.70 -10.22
C PHE A 80 -6.85 -11.26 -9.09
N PHE A 81 -7.80 -12.14 -9.40
CA PHE A 81 -8.61 -12.79 -8.36
C PHE A 81 -7.79 -13.77 -7.51
N GLY A 82 -6.72 -14.36 -8.07
CA GLY A 82 -5.75 -15.14 -7.32
C GLY A 82 -5.00 -14.30 -6.28
N GLY A 83 -4.62 -13.07 -6.62
CA GLY A 83 -4.04 -12.09 -5.71
C GLY A 83 -5.01 -11.71 -4.59
N ILE A 84 -6.27 -11.41 -4.93
CA ILE A 84 -7.35 -11.19 -3.96
C ILE A 84 -7.47 -12.38 -3.01
N ALA A 85 -7.56 -13.60 -3.55
CA ALA A 85 -7.73 -14.80 -2.74
C ALA A 85 -6.51 -15.07 -1.84
N LEU A 86 -5.29 -14.78 -2.32
CA LEU A 86 -4.06 -14.91 -1.56
C LEU A 86 -4.05 -13.96 -0.36
N ILE A 87 -4.30 -12.67 -0.56
CA ILE A 87 -4.28 -11.71 0.54
C ILE A 87 -5.44 -11.94 1.52
N ALA A 88 -6.64 -12.26 1.03
CA ALA A 88 -7.77 -12.61 1.89
C ALA A 88 -7.48 -13.86 2.74
N LEU A 89 -6.73 -14.83 2.21
CA LEU A 89 -6.28 -16.00 2.97
C LEU A 89 -5.26 -15.59 4.04
N ILE A 90 -4.28 -14.74 3.69
CA ILE A 90 -3.29 -14.24 4.64
C ILE A 90 -3.98 -13.50 5.78
N ASP A 91 -4.90 -12.59 5.47
CA ASP A 91 -5.65 -11.81 6.47
C ASP A 91 -6.47 -12.71 7.39
N ARG A 92 -7.13 -13.73 6.84
CA ARG A 92 -7.88 -14.70 7.65
C ARG A 92 -6.99 -15.54 8.58
N LEU A 93 -5.74 -15.78 8.21
CA LEU A 93 -4.79 -16.51 9.05
C LEU A 93 -4.24 -15.65 10.20
N ILE A 94 -4.43 -14.32 10.14
CA ILE A 94 -4.10 -13.39 11.23
C ILE A 94 -5.27 -13.40 12.24
N PRO A 95 -5.09 -13.87 13.50
CA PRO A 95 -6.22 -14.20 14.39
C PRO A 95 -7.15 -13.02 14.76
N GLU A 96 -8.48 -13.22 14.74
CA GLU A 96 -9.52 -12.18 14.92
C GLU A 96 -9.46 -11.33 16.22
N MET A 97 -8.87 -11.81 17.33
CA MET A 97 -8.60 -10.94 18.51
C MET A 97 -7.48 -9.90 18.27
N HIS A 98 -7.00 -9.82 17.03
CA HIS A 98 -5.83 -9.08 16.57
C HIS A 98 -6.08 -8.41 15.22
N ASN A 99 -7.33 -8.36 14.75
CA ASN A 99 -7.66 -7.73 13.48
C ASN A 99 -7.60 -6.19 13.61
N PRO A 100 -6.72 -5.48 12.87
CA PRO A 100 -6.69 -4.02 12.87
C PRO A 100 -8.02 -3.38 12.43
N HIS A 101 -8.95 -4.15 11.88
CA HIS A 101 -10.23 -3.69 11.33
C HIS A 101 -11.31 -3.33 12.38
N GLU A 102 -11.03 -3.53 13.68
CA GLU A 102 -11.75 -2.84 14.75
C GLU A 102 -10.89 -1.69 15.31
N SER A 103 -10.66 -0.65 14.51
CA SER A 103 -10.32 0.62 15.12
C SER A 103 -11.53 1.09 15.94
N LYS A 104 -11.25 1.66 17.10
CA LYS A 104 -12.20 2.50 17.83
C LYS A 104 -11.66 3.92 17.74
N PRO A 105 -12.51 4.95 17.87
CA PRO A 105 -12.11 6.34 17.71
C PRO A 105 -10.89 6.66 18.60
N MET A 106 -9.84 7.13 17.95
CA MET A 106 -8.60 7.51 18.61
C MET A 106 -8.76 8.84 19.35
N CYS A 107 -8.30 8.86 20.62
CA CYS A 107 -8.15 10.01 21.50
C CYS A 107 -9.42 10.85 21.73
N ASP A 108 -10.37 10.32 22.50
CA ASP A 108 -11.10 11.16 23.45
C ASP A 108 -10.32 11.19 24.78
N VAL A 109 -10.24 12.39 25.36
CA VAL A 109 -9.35 12.73 26.48
C VAL A 109 -9.73 12.02 27.80
N ASP A 110 -10.88 11.34 27.83
CA ASP A 110 -11.49 10.89 29.08
C ASP A 110 -11.24 9.41 29.47
N ASP A 111 -10.52 8.59 28.67
CA ASP A 111 -10.30 7.15 28.95
C ASP A 111 -8.82 6.66 28.86
N ILE A 112 -7.86 7.53 29.13
CA ILE A 112 -6.43 7.38 28.76
C ILE A 112 -5.64 6.26 29.47
N ILE A 113 -6.15 5.65 30.55
CA ILE A 113 -5.34 4.70 31.36
C ILE A 113 -5.56 3.23 30.96
N LEU A 114 -6.75 2.85 30.49
CA LEU A 114 -7.10 1.46 30.18
C LEU A 114 -6.62 0.97 28.80
N ASP A 115 -6.26 1.87 27.88
CA ASP A 115 -6.12 1.52 26.46
C ASP A 115 -4.69 1.59 25.87
N LYS A 116 -3.65 1.87 26.68
CA LYS A 116 -2.26 1.99 26.17
C LYS A 116 -1.70 0.70 25.57
N ASN A 117 -1.91 -0.43 26.25
CA ASN A 117 -1.42 -1.73 25.77
C ASN A 117 -2.15 -2.17 24.50
N ARG A 118 -3.44 -1.86 24.39
CA ARG A 118 -4.23 -2.12 23.19
C ARG A 118 -3.78 -1.23 22.04
N LEU A 119 -3.66 0.09 22.23
CA LEU A 119 -3.17 1.01 21.20
C LEU A 119 -1.77 0.62 20.71
N MET A 120 -0.84 0.30 21.62
CA MET A 120 0.50 -0.16 21.24
C MET A 120 0.44 -1.44 20.41
N ARG A 121 -0.38 -2.41 20.83
CA ARG A 121 -0.58 -3.67 20.11
C ARG A 121 -1.21 -3.42 18.73
N THR A 122 -2.27 -2.62 18.65
CA THR A 122 -2.92 -2.24 17.39
C THR A 122 -1.90 -1.63 16.45
N SER A 123 -1.13 -0.65 16.89
CA SER A 123 -0.11 -0.02 16.04
C SER A 123 1.01 -0.96 15.57
N VAL A 124 1.45 -1.90 16.41
CA VAL A 124 2.45 -2.90 16.01
C VAL A 124 1.85 -3.90 15.01
N MET A 125 0.60 -4.32 15.23
CA MET A 125 -0.09 -5.22 14.30
C MET A 125 -0.39 -4.51 12.97
N THR A 126 -0.83 -3.24 13.00
CA THR A 126 -0.99 -2.40 11.82
C THR A 126 0.34 -2.25 11.07
N ALA A 127 1.45 -1.99 11.77
CA ALA A 127 2.77 -1.95 11.12
C ALA A 127 3.18 -3.31 10.52
N LEU A 128 2.81 -4.43 11.14
CA LEU A 128 3.09 -5.75 10.60
C LEU A 128 2.24 -6.06 9.37
N GLY A 129 0.93 -5.80 9.41
CA GLY A 129 0.04 -5.91 8.26
C GLY A 129 0.54 -5.05 7.11
N ILE A 130 0.91 -3.80 7.42
CA ILE A 130 1.47 -2.88 6.43
C ILE A 130 2.76 -3.41 5.80
N ALA A 131 3.67 -3.95 6.61
CA ALA A 131 4.87 -4.57 6.09
C ALA A 131 4.58 -5.77 5.18
N ILE A 132 3.55 -6.57 5.49
CA ILE A 132 3.16 -7.72 4.66
C ILE A 132 2.63 -7.26 3.30
N HIS A 133 1.83 -6.19 3.24
CA HIS A 133 1.35 -5.67 1.96
C HIS A 133 2.41 -4.92 1.16
N ASN A 134 3.29 -4.19 1.84
CA ASN A 134 4.36 -3.43 1.21
C ASN A 134 5.37 -4.35 0.50
N PHE A 135 5.41 -5.63 0.87
CA PHE A 135 6.29 -6.60 0.25
C PHE A 135 5.91 -6.88 -1.23
N PRO A 136 4.67 -7.31 -1.58
CA PRO A 136 4.22 -7.40 -2.97
C PRO A 136 4.39 -6.12 -3.78
N GLU A 137 4.17 -4.95 -3.18
CA GLU A 137 4.26 -3.65 -3.85
C GLU A 137 5.71 -3.29 -4.17
N GLY A 138 6.61 -3.50 -3.20
CA GLY A 138 8.03 -3.34 -3.39
C GLY A 138 8.58 -4.27 -4.48
N LEU A 139 8.08 -5.51 -4.52
CA LEU A 139 8.36 -6.44 -5.62
C LEU A 139 7.92 -5.87 -6.97
N ALA A 140 6.67 -5.41 -7.09
CA ALA A 140 6.13 -4.82 -8.32
C ALA A 140 6.93 -3.59 -8.77
N ALA A 141 7.23 -2.66 -7.86
CA ALA A 141 8.04 -1.47 -8.13
C ALA A 141 9.45 -1.83 -8.61
N PHE A 142 10.05 -2.87 -8.02
CA PHE A 142 11.40 -3.28 -8.35
C PHE A 142 11.45 -3.93 -9.74
N VAL A 143 10.55 -4.87 -10.04
CA VAL A 143 10.51 -5.53 -11.34
C VAL A 143 10.04 -4.59 -12.45
N SER A 144 9.12 -3.66 -12.19
CA SER A 144 8.76 -2.63 -13.17
C SER A 144 9.96 -1.72 -13.47
N SER A 145 10.72 -1.30 -12.46
CA SER A 145 11.93 -0.49 -12.65
C SER A 145 13.04 -1.18 -13.44
N LEU A 146 13.10 -2.51 -13.38
CA LEU A 146 14.03 -3.34 -14.12
C LEU A 146 13.59 -3.60 -15.56
N TYR A 147 12.33 -3.96 -15.76
CA TYR A 147 11.84 -4.53 -17.03
C TYR A 147 10.87 -3.62 -17.79
N GLN A 148 10.24 -2.64 -17.14
CA GLN A 148 9.29 -1.69 -17.72
C GLN A 148 9.57 -0.25 -17.20
N PRO A 149 10.75 0.32 -17.49
CA PRO A 149 11.17 1.60 -16.92
C PRO A 149 10.26 2.78 -17.30
N GLU A 150 9.51 2.66 -18.39
CA GLU A 150 8.50 3.63 -18.84
C GLU A 150 7.35 3.74 -17.82
N LEU A 151 6.89 2.62 -17.29
CA LEU A 151 5.80 2.56 -16.30
C LEU A 151 6.30 2.71 -14.86
N ALA A 152 7.59 2.45 -14.63
CA ALA A 152 8.17 2.40 -13.30
C ALA A 152 8.02 3.72 -12.52
N VAL A 153 8.20 4.88 -13.19
CA VAL A 153 8.09 6.18 -12.52
C VAL A 153 6.66 6.42 -12.03
N SER A 154 5.67 6.14 -12.88
CA SER A 154 4.25 6.30 -12.54
C SER A 154 3.86 5.39 -11.38
N ILE A 155 4.24 4.11 -11.43
CA ILE A 155 4.01 3.12 -10.35
C ILE A 155 4.71 3.54 -9.05
N VAL A 156 5.96 4.01 -9.10
CA VAL A 156 6.70 4.43 -7.90
C VAL A 156 6.08 5.67 -7.26
N ILE A 157 5.58 6.61 -8.05
CA ILE A 157 4.86 7.79 -7.53
C ILE A 157 3.53 7.35 -6.91
N ALA A 158 2.78 6.46 -7.57
CA ALA A 158 1.59 5.87 -7.00
C ALA A 158 1.87 5.25 -5.63
N ILE A 159 2.94 4.44 -5.58
CA ILE A 159 3.34 3.72 -4.37
C ILE A 159 3.71 4.72 -3.27
N ALA A 160 4.49 5.74 -3.60
CA ALA A 160 4.87 6.77 -2.65
C ALA A 160 3.66 7.57 -2.11
N LEU A 161 2.63 7.79 -2.93
CA LEU A 161 1.46 8.58 -2.55
C LEU A 161 0.53 7.87 -1.57
N HIS A 162 0.35 6.55 -1.67
CA HIS A 162 -0.48 5.78 -0.71
C HIS A 162 0.28 5.49 0.60
N ASN A 163 1.60 5.34 0.52
CA ASN A 163 2.45 5.07 1.68
C ASN A 163 2.48 6.22 2.69
N ILE A 164 2.29 7.46 2.24
CA ILE A 164 2.20 8.62 3.14
C ILE A 164 1.04 8.46 4.14
N PRO A 165 -0.22 8.25 3.70
CA PRO A 165 -1.34 7.86 4.58
C PRO A 165 -1.04 6.70 5.54
N GLU A 166 -0.40 5.63 5.07
CA GLU A 166 -0.04 4.47 5.91
C GLU A 166 0.98 4.83 6.99
N GLY A 167 1.95 5.67 6.66
CA GLY A 167 2.90 6.21 7.61
C GLY A 167 2.24 6.94 8.77
N ILE A 168 1.19 7.72 8.46
CA ILE A 168 0.36 8.40 9.45
C ILE A 168 -0.45 7.36 10.27
N ALA A 169 -1.02 6.35 9.60
CA ALA A 169 -1.79 5.26 10.20
C ALA A 169 -1.05 4.52 11.31
N ILE A 170 0.24 4.24 11.10
CA ILE A 170 1.10 3.57 12.08
C ILE A 170 1.48 4.54 13.21
N SER A 171 1.90 5.74 12.83
CA SER A 171 2.63 6.63 13.73
C SER A 171 1.75 7.30 14.77
N VAL A 172 0.54 7.70 14.40
CA VAL A 172 -0.37 8.42 15.31
C VAL A 172 -0.81 7.52 16.48
N PRO A 173 -1.39 6.33 16.28
CA PRO A 173 -1.80 5.47 17.40
C PRO A 173 -0.61 5.02 18.24
N PHE A 174 0.55 4.76 17.62
CA PHE A 174 1.74 4.33 18.36
C PHE A 174 2.27 5.46 19.24
N TYR A 175 2.23 6.69 18.75
CA TYR A 175 2.57 7.87 19.53
C TYR A 175 1.56 8.08 20.68
N CYS A 176 0.27 7.90 20.45
CA CYS A 176 -0.75 8.01 21.49
C CYS A 176 -0.55 6.96 22.60
N ALA A 177 -0.09 5.76 22.25
CA ALA A 177 0.20 4.70 23.21
C ALA A 177 1.51 4.96 24.01
N THR A 178 2.56 5.42 23.33
CA THR A 178 3.93 5.45 23.89
C THR A 178 4.44 6.82 24.30
N GLY A 179 3.79 7.90 23.83
CA GLY A 179 4.25 9.28 23.97
C GLY A 179 5.53 9.61 23.21
N SER A 180 6.10 8.68 22.41
CA SER A 180 7.41 8.84 21.78
C SER A 180 7.33 8.98 20.27
N ARG A 181 7.51 10.20 19.77
CA ARG A 181 7.56 10.48 18.32
C ARG A 181 8.66 9.70 17.63
N LYS A 182 9.82 9.59 18.28
CA LYS A 182 10.97 8.84 17.77
C LYS A 182 10.62 7.37 17.57
N LYS A 183 10.00 6.71 18.55
CA LYS A 183 9.63 5.30 18.41
C LYS A 183 8.55 5.09 17.34
N ALA A 184 7.55 5.96 17.28
CA ALA A 184 6.52 5.92 16.24
C ALA A 184 7.11 6.10 14.82
N PHE A 185 8.04 7.04 14.65
CA PHE A 185 8.79 7.22 13.41
C PHE A 185 9.56 5.97 13.00
N PHE A 186 10.35 5.39 13.89
CA PHE A 186 11.12 4.20 13.55
C PHE A 186 10.25 2.97 13.28
N LEU A 187 9.09 2.83 13.93
CA LEU A 187 8.15 1.75 13.63
C LEU A 187 7.58 1.89 12.22
N SER A 188 7.12 3.10 11.88
CA SER A 188 6.59 3.39 10.55
C SER A 188 7.64 3.27 9.45
N LEU A 189 8.85 3.78 9.69
CA LEU A 189 9.98 3.63 8.76
C LEU A 189 10.39 2.15 8.59
N ALA A 190 10.40 1.37 9.67
CA ALA A 190 10.70 -0.06 9.61
C ALA A 190 9.68 -0.83 8.76
N SER A 191 8.40 -0.45 8.82
CA SER A 191 7.36 -0.99 7.94
C SER A 191 7.62 -0.65 6.47
N GLY A 192 8.01 0.58 6.17
CA GLY A 192 8.34 1.01 4.80
C GLY A 192 9.54 0.28 4.20
N PHE A 193 10.50 -0.19 5.01
CA PHE A 193 11.60 -1.03 4.52
C PHE A 193 11.16 -2.39 3.97
N ALA A 194 9.91 -2.81 4.20
CA ALA A 194 9.37 -4.01 3.57
C ALA A 194 9.36 -3.91 2.04
N GLU A 195 9.25 -2.72 1.45
CA GLU A 195 9.29 -2.55 -0.01
C GLU A 195 10.64 -2.88 -0.62
N PRO A 196 11.76 -2.23 -0.26
CA PRO A 196 13.06 -2.58 -0.84
C PRO A 196 13.46 -4.02 -0.50
N LEU A 197 13.03 -4.56 0.64
CA LEU A 197 13.20 -5.97 0.96
C LEU A 197 12.37 -6.87 0.03
N GLY A 198 11.09 -6.55 -0.20
CA GLY A 198 10.22 -7.24 -1.13
C GLY A 198 10.73 -7.21 -2.56
N GLY A 199 11.22 -6.06 -2.99
CA GLY A 199 11.93 -5.85 -4.25
C GLY A 199 13.10 -6.79 -4.42
N VAL A 200 14.07 -6.75 -3.49
CA VAL A 200 15.30 -7.56 -3.59
C VAL A 200 15.03 -9.05 -3.39
N ILE A 201 14.32 -9.42 -2.31
CA ILE A 201 14.07 -10.83 -1.97
C ILE A 201 13.17 -11.46 -3.03
N GLY A 202 12.07 -10.80 -3.38
CA GLY A 202 11.16 -11.29 -4.40
C GLY A 202 11.84 -11.39 -5.76
N TYR A 203 12.66 -10.40 -6.15
CA TYR A 203 13.47 -10.51 -7.37
C TYR A 203 14.43 -11.70 -7.32
N LEU A 204 15.20 -11.89 -6.24
CA LEU A 204 16.16 -13.00 -6.16
C LEU A 204 15.50 -14.37 -6.24
N ILE A 205 14.29 -14.53 -5.68
CA ILE A 205 13.51 -15.76 -5.75
C ILE A 205 12.96 -15.97 -7.16
N LEU A 206 12.44 -14.92 -7.79
CA LEU A 206 11.75 -15.01 -9.08
C LEU A 206 12.67 -14.87 -10.28
N ALA A 207 13.88 -14.32 -10.14
CA ALA A 207 14.82 -14.04 -11.23
C ALA A 207 15.06 -15.22 -12.18
N PRO A 208 15.18 -16.48 -11.70
CA PRO A 208 15.33 -17.63 -12.60
C PRO A 208 14.09 -17.92 -13.47
N PHE A 209 12.92 -17.43 -13.07
CA PHE A 209 11.62 -17.68 -13.67
C PHE A 209 11.00 -16.43 -14.31
N LEU A 210 11.65 -15.26 -14.16
CA LEU A 210 11.15 -13.99 -14.70
C LEU A 210 11.19 -14.02 -16.23
N GLY A 211 9.99 -13.99 -16.81
CA GLY A 211 9.72 -13.69 -18.20
C GLY A 211 8.37 -12.97 -18.29
N ASP A 212 7.99 -12.54 -19.49
CA ASP A 212 6.82 -11.68 -19.70
C ASP A 212 5.52 -12.31 -19.15
N THR A 213 5.41 -13.65 -19.20
CA THR A 213 4.29 -14.36 -18.57
C THR A 213 4.25 -14.15 -17.06
N LEU A 214 5.36 -14.40 -16.36
CA LEU A 214 5.41 -14.23 -14.91
C LEU A 214 5.23 -12.76 -14.52
N LEU A 215 5.79 -11.83 -15.29
CA LEU A 215 5.66 -10.40 -15.06
C LEU A 215 4.20 -9.94 -15.18
N GLY A 216 3.49 -10.38 -16.22
CA GLY A 216 2.07 -10.09 -16.40
C GLY A 216 1.21 -10.68 -15.28
N LEU A 217 1.42 -11.95 -14.91
CA LEU A 217 0.71 -12.57 -13.79
C LEU A 217 1.01 -11.87 -12.45
N LEU A 218 2.25 -11.42 -12.25
CA LEU A 218 2.67 -10.69 -11.05
C LEU A 218 1.95 -9.35 -10.96
N PHE A 219 1.94 -8.53 -12.02
CA PHE A 219 1.24 -7.24 -11.99
C PHE A 219 -0.26 -7.40 -11.80
N ALA A 220 -0.89 -8.36 -12.47
CA ALA A 220 -2.30 -8.63 -12.24
C ALA A 220 -2.57 -9.10 -10.80
N GLY A 221 -1.73 -9.98 -10.25
CA GLY A 221 -1.82 -10.44 -8.87
C GLY A 221 -1.66 -9.30 -7.85
N VAL A 222 -0.67 -8.43 -8.03
CA VAL A 222 -0.45 -7.26 -7.16
C VAL A 222 -1.62 -6.27 -7.26
N ALA A 223 -2.16 -6.03 -8.46
CA ALA A 223 -3.37 -5.24 -8.63
C ALA A 223 -4.56 -5.82 -7.84
N GLY A 224 -4.71 -7.15 -7.84
CA GLY A 224 -5.73 -7.83 -7.03
C GLY A 224 -5.54 -7.59 -5.53
N ILE A 225 -4.30 -7.73 -5.04
CA ILE A 225 -3.95 -7.48 -3.64
C ILE A 225 -4.28 -6.04 -3.24
N MET A 226 -3.84 -5.05 -4.03
CA MET A 226 -4.07 -3.63 -3.78
C MET A 226 -5.56 -3.28 -3.74
N VAL A 227 -6.37 -3.86 -4.65
CA VAL A 227 -7.82 -3.64 -4.65
C VAL A 227 -8.47 -4.23 -3.40
N TYR A 228 -8.09 -5.44 -2.99
CA TYR A 228 -8.63 -6.03 -1.75
C TYR A 228 -8.31 -5.15 -0.54
N ILE A 229 -7.05 -4.78 -0.35
CA ILE A 229 -6.60 -3.95 0.79
C ILE A 229 -7.31 -2.59 0.79
N SER A 230 -7.49 -1.98 -0.38
CA SER A 230 -8.21 -0.71 -0.49
C SER A 230 -9.66 -0.81 -0.01
N LEU A 231 -10.31 -1.94 -0.27
CA LEU A 231 -11.71 -2.17 0.07
C LEU A 231 -11.91 -2.69 1.50
N ASP A 232 -11.02 -3.55 1.99
CA ASP A 232 -11.13 -4.23 3.29
C ASP A 232 -10.45 -3.43 4.42
N GLU A 233 -9.38 -2.71 4.11
CA GLU A 233 -8.61 -1.98 5.12
C GLU A 233 -8.79 -0.46 5.01
N LEU A 234 -8.41 0.13 3.88
CA LEU A 234 -8.27 1.59 3.75
C LEU A 234 -9.62 2.31 3.78
N LEU A 235 -10.60 1.82 3.01
CA LEU A 235 -11.91 2.45 2.93
C LEU A 235 -12.72 2.32 4.24
N PRO A 236 -12.75 1.15 4.92
CA PRO A 236 -13.37 1.04 6.24
C PRO A 236 -12.69 1.93 7.28
N ALA A 237 -11.35 1.94 7.34
CA ALA A 237 -10.61 2.82 8.24
C ALA A 237 -10.92 4.30 7.95
N ALA A 238 -10.96 4.70 6.68
CA ALA A 238 -11.32 6.07 6.28
C ALA A 238 -12.70 6.48 6.80
N LYS A 239 -13.69 5.59 6.71
CA LYS A 239 -15.07 5.81 7.19
C LYS A 239 -15.17 5.86 8.70
N GLU A 240 -14.32 5.14 9.41
CA GLU A 240 -14.32 5.18 10.87
C GLU A 240 -13.78 6.52 11.40
N TYR A 241 -12.79 7.11 10.72
CA TYR A 241 -12.22 8.39 11.13
C TYR A 241 -13.04 9.61 10.69
N GLY A 242 -13.94 9.49 9.70
CA GLY A 242 -14.59 10.65 9.10
C GLY A 242 -16.11 10.59 9.10
N ASP A 243 -16.74 11.76 9.21
CA ASP A 243 -18.18 11.90 9.06
C ASP A 243 -18.59 12.14 7.60
N GLY A 244 -19.76 11.60 7.23
CA GLY A 244 -20.40 11.88 5.94
C GLY A 244 -19.61 11.37 4.73
N HIS A 245 -19.34 12.26 3.77
CA HIS A 245 -18.76 11.91 2.46
C HIS A 245 -17.26 12.17 2.35
N LEU A 246 -16.59 12.62 3.41
CA LEU A 246 -15.16 12.95 3.38
C LEU A 246 -14.25 11.79 2.93
N PRO A 247 -14.47 10.52 3.36
CA PRO A 247 -13.70 9.38 2.85
C PRO A 247 -13.80 9.25 1.32
N ILE A 248 -15.00 9.46 0.78
CA ILE A 248 -15.28 9.33 -0.65
C ILE A 248 -14.64 10.47 -1.44
N TYR A 249 -14.62 11.69 -0.90
CA TYR A 249 -13.86 12.79 -1.51
C TYR A 249 -12.36 12.50 -1.53
N GLY A 250 -11.84 11.85 -0.49
CA GLY A 250 -10.48 11.30 -0.48
C GLY A 250 -10.27 10.33 -1.65
N VAL A 251 -11.10 9.30 -1.77
CA VAL A 251 -11.04 8.30 -2.86
C VAL A 251 -11.03 8.97 -4.23
N ILE A 252 -11.99 9.86 -4.49
CA ILE A 252 -12.09 10.57 -5.78
C ILE A 252 -10.84 11.42 -6.03
N ALA A 253 -10.33 12.13 -5.02
CA ALA A 253 -9.12 12.94 -5.15
C ALA A 253 -7.88 12.07 -5.45
N GLY A 254 -7.76 10.90 -4.82
CA GLY A 254 -6.71 9.91 -5.12
C GLY A 254 -6.78 9.40 -6.56
N MET A 255 -7.99 9.05 -7.02
CA MET A 255 -8.22 8.63 -8.40
C MET A 255 -7.87 9.74 -9.41
N ILE A 256 -8.25 10.99 -9.15
CA ILE A 256 -7.91 12.13 -10.01
C ILE A 256 -6.40 12.35 -10.04
N MET A 257 -5.73 12.31 -8.88
CA MET A 257 -4.28 12.44 -8.82
C MET A 257 -3.58 11.38 -9.67
N MET A 258 -4.05 10.12 -9.58
CA MET A 258 -3.47 9.04 -10.39
C MET A 258 -3.80 9.15 -11.87
N ALA A 259 -5.00 9.61 -12.22
CA ALA A 259 -5.33 9.92 -13.61
C ALA A 259 -4.35 10.94 -14.20
N VAL A 260 -4.05 12.01 -13.45
CA VAL A 260 -3.08 13.02 -13.85
C VAL A 260 -1.66 12.44 -13.92
N ASN A 261 -1.26 11.61 -12.95
CA ASN A 261 0.05 10.97 -12.93
C ASN A 261 0.29 10.12 -14.19
N ILE A 262 -0.67 9.26 -14.55
CA ILE A 262 -0.61 8.40 -15.74
C ILE A 262 -0.65 9.21 -17.05
N MET A 263 -1.19 10.43 -17.04
CA MET A 263 -1.16 11.30 -18.22
C MET A 263 0.19 12.02 -18.41
N ILE A 264 0.96 12.19 -17.34
CA ILE A 264 2.22 12.94 -17.35
C ILE A 264 3.40 12.02 -17.65
N PHE A 265 3.36 10.78 -17.16
CA PHE A 265 4.42 9.78 -17.28
C PHE A 265 3.96 8.63 -18.15
#